data_AF-A0A851GMD4-F1
#
_entry.id   AF-A0A851GMD4-F1
#
_cell.length_a   1.000
_cell.length_b   1.000
_cell.length_c   1.000
_cell.angle_alpha   90.00
_cell.angle_beta   90.00
_cell.angle_gamma   90.00
#
_symmetry.space_group_name_H-M   'P 1'
#
loop_
_entity.id
_entity.type
_entity.pdbx_description
1 polymer ?
#
loop_
_entity_poly.entity_id
_entity_poly.type
_entity_poly.pdbx_seq_one_letter_code
_entity_poly.pdbx_strand_id
1 'polypeptide(L)'
;MNKPVLTMSRRSNHQGFTLVETVIAMGIITIMITAFMAAFGPAVKGIQKSISAKEANRLATTLEYELSILRFEEENSDGAEYTTAFEKAFEWIEESGTNDRDSYILLYQYRGDPDKVRDDGSLEPQADKSKQLPGSDYVLQSVVRRLGDDKVSEELQPGIVEGRVFFVRMTQLVFDNGELKLAGQDGVPGGLGQIIDPTEPRDTVTDHTDYPEATIAFQAQFYVLKSSVYSYVNGTFDLDDDNNDGHPDATGKPAFVRNMAVRR
;
A
#
# COMPACT_ATOMS: atom_id res chain seq x y z
N MET A 1 58.89 2.81 -76.05
CA MET A 1 57.68 2.05 -75.66
C MET A 1 57.98 1.41 -74.31
N ASN A 2 57.31 1.88 -73.25
CA ASN A 2 57.58 1.52 -71.85
C ASN A 2 56.94 0.18 -71.44
N LYS A 3 57.65 -0.59 -70.61
CA LYS A 3 57.09 -1.45 -69.55
C LYS A 3 57.64 -0.92 -68.20
N PRO A 4 57.15 -1.36 -67.03
CA PRO A 4 55.77 -1.40 -66.51
C PRO A 4 55.69 -0.66 -65.15
N VAL A 5 54.52 -0.24 -64.66
CA VAL A 5 54.40 0.32 -63.28
C VAL A 5 53.15 -0.21 -62.56
N LEU A 6 53.44 -1.15 -61.64
CA LEU A 6 52.96 -1.30 -60.26
C LEU A 6 51.46 -1.50 -59.91
N THR A 7 51.21 -2.76 -59.50
CA THR A 7 50.60 -3.21 -58.23
C THR A 7 49.10 -3.00 -57.95
N MET A 8 48.40 -4.14 -57.92
CA MET A 8 47.37 -4.45 -56.92
C MET A 8 47.94 -4.36 -55.50
N SER A 9 47.21 -3.72 -54.58
CA SER A 9 46.80 -4.32 -53.29
C SER A 9 45.95 -3.32 -52.52
N ARG A 10 44.63 -3.56 -52.44
CA ARG A 10 43.76 -2.91 -51.46
C ARG A 10 43.94 -3.68 -50.15
N ARG A 11 44.83 -3.21 -49.28
CA ARG A 11 45.01 -3.76 -47.93
C ARG A 11 43.83 -3.33 -47.06
N SER A 12 42.91 -4.22 -46.77
CA SER A 12 41.97 -4.06 -45.67
C SER A 12 42.76 -4.14 -44.35
N ASN A 13 43.14 -3.00 -43.80
CA ASN A 13 43.76 -2.92 -42.48
C ASN A 13 42.68 -3.26 -41.44
N HIS A 14 42.73 -4.47 -40.89
CA HIS A 14 42.12 -4.74 -39.58
C HIS A 14 43.09 -4.16 -38.55
N GLN A 15 42.83 -2.94 -38.09
CA GLN A 15 43.58 -2.34 -36.99
C GLN A 15 43.18 -3.04 -35.69
N GLY A 16 44.07 -3.85 -35.14
CA GLY A 16 43.95 -4.30 -33.75
C GLY A 16 44.23 -3.14 -32.81
N PHE A 17 43.47 -3.06 -31.71
CA PHE A 17 43.68 -2.05 -30.68
C PHE A 17 45.04 -2.25 -30.00
N THR A 18 45.75 -1.14 -29.74
CA THR A 18 47.01 -1.21 -28.98
C THR A 18 46.72 -1.42 -27.50
N LEU A 19 47.65 -2.05 -26.77
CA LEU A 19 47.52 -2.29 -25.33
C LEU A 19 47.34 -0.96 -24.56
N VAL A 20 48.04 0.08 -24.98
CA VAL A 20 47.96 1.43 -24.41
C VAL A 20 46.58 2.07 -24.63
N GLU A 21 46.02 1.97 -25.84
CA GLU A 21 44.69 2.50 -26.15
C GLU A 21 43.59 1.81 -25.34
N THR A 22 43.69 0.49 -25.18
CA THR A 22 42.75 -0.29 -24.37
C THR A 22 42.81 0.13 -22.89
N VAL A 23 44.01 0.35 -22.36
CA VAL A 23 44.21 0.81 -20.97
C VAL A 23 43.67 2.22 -20.76
N ILE A 24 43.92 3.15 -21.69
CA ILE A 24 43.38 4.52 -21.62
C ILE A 24 41.86 4.48 -21.71
N ALA A 25 41.30 3.72 -22.64
CA ALA A 25 39.85 3.58 -22.81
C ALA A 25 39.20 3.00 -21.55
N MET A 26 39.77 1.93 -20.97
CA MET A 26 39.27 1.35 -19.72
C MET A 26 39.36 2.33 -18.55
N GLY A 27 40.45 3.12 -18.47
CA GLY A 27 40.60 4.18 -17.48
C GLY A 27 39.51 5.25 -17.58
N ILE A 28 39.25 5.75 -18.79
CA ILE A 28 38.19 6.75 -19.04
C ILE A 28 36.81 6.18 -18.71
N ILE A 29 36.51 4.96 -19.16
CA ILE A 29 35.21 4.30 -18.88
C ILE A 29 35.00 4.13 -17.38
N THR A 30 36.03 3.71 -16.64
CA THR A 30 35.93 3.50 -15.18
C THR A 30 35.66 4.80 -14.45
N ILE A 31 36.35 5.88 -14.82
CA ILE A 31 36.13 7.22 -14.25
C ILE A 31 34.71 7.72 -14.57
N MET A 32 34.25 7.53 -15.81
CA MET A 32 32.90 7.91 -16.22
C MET A 32 31.81 7.15 -15.45
N ILE A 33 31.93 5.83 -15.33
CA ILE A 33 30.96 5.01 -14.59
C ILE A 33 30.95 5.40 -13.11
N THR A 34 32.12 5.64 -12.52
CA THR A 34 32.22 6.03 -11.10
C THR A 34 31.58 7.39 -10.84
N ALA A 35 31.86 8.38 -11.70
CA ALA A 35 31.26 9.71 -11.61
C ALA A 35 29.73 9.65 -11.82
N PHE A 36 29.28 8.83 -12.76
CA PHE A 36 27.85 8.58 -12.99
C PHE A 36 27.20 7.96 -11.74
N MET A 37 27.74 6.86 -11.20
CA MET A 37 27.18 6.22 -10.01
C MET A 37 27.16 7.15 -8.79
N ALA A 38 28.19 7.99 -8.61
CA ALA A 38 28.26 8.96 -7.52
C ALA A 38 27.14 10.02 -7.59
N ALA A 39 26.75 10.44 -8.80
CA ALA A 39 25.64 11.38 -9.00
C ALA A 39 24.26 10.71 -8.98
N PHE A 40 24.14 9.51 -9.54
CA PHE A 40 22.86 8.80 -9.68
C PHE A 40 22.42 8.07 -8.40
N GLY A 41 23.35 7.62 -7.56
CA GLY A 41 23.01 6.93 -6.30
C GLY A 41 22.11 7.77 -5.37
N PRO A 42 22.46 9.03 -5.06
CA PRO A 42 21.59 9.94 -4.31
C PRO A 42 20.26 10.22 -5.00
N ALA A 43 20.26 10.39 -6.32
CA ALA A 43 19.04 10.65 -7.11
C ALA A 43 18.06 9.47 -7.05
N VAL A 44 18.54 8.24 -7.19
CA VAL A 44 17.72 7.02 -7.08
C VAL A 44 17.12 6.90 -5.67
N LYS A 45 17.90 7.18 -4.62
CA LYS A 45 17.38 7.20 -3.24
C LYS A 45 16.30 8.28 -3.05
N GLY A 46 16.48 9.46 -3.64
CA GLY A 46 15.48 10.52 -3.63
C GLY A 46 14.18 10.13 -4.35
N ILE A 47 14.30 9.49 -5.51
CA ILE A 47 13.16 8.94 -6.27
C ILE A 47 12.44 7.86 -5.45
N GLN A 48 13.16 6.89 -4.88
CA GLN A 48 12.55 5.83 -4.07
C GLN A 48 11.84 6.39 -2.83
N LYS A 49 12.45 7.35 -2.13
CA LYS A 49 11.83 8.00 -0.96
C LYS A 49 10.58 8.78 -1.34
N SER A 50 10.61 9.53 -2.44
CA SER A 50 9.44 10.31 -2.89
C SER A 50 8.31 9.42 -3.41
N ILE A 51 8.63 8.34 -4.13
CA ILE A 51 7.66 7.31 -4.53
C ILE A 51 7.02 6.70 -3.28
N SER A 52 7.81 6.30 -2.29
CA SER A 52 7.30 5.72 -1.05
C SER A 52 6.41 6.71 -0.28
N ALA A 53 6.77 7.99 -0.22
CA ALA A 53 5.94 9.01 0.42
C ALA A 53 4.63 9.27 -0.34
N LYS A 54 4.67 9.27 -1.68
CA LYS A 54 3.49 9.41 -2.53
C LYS A 54 2.57 8.20 -2.42
N GLU A 55 3.14 7.00 -2.39
CA GLU A 55 2.42 5.74 -2.17
C GLU A 55 1.73 5.77 -0.79
N ALA A 56 2.46 6.10 0.27
CA ALA A 56 1.92 6.23 1.62
C ALA A 56 0.79 7.26 1.72
N ASN A 57 0.94 8.44 1.10
CA ASN A 57 -0.11 9.46 1.09
C ASN A 57 -1.34 9.02 0.29
N ARG A 58 -1.15 8.33 -0.83
CA ARG A 58 -2.26 7.77 -1.62
C ARG A 58 -3.04 6.75 -0.80
N LEU A 59 -2.33 5.78 -0.21
CA LEU A 59 -2.95 4.74 0.62
C LEU A 59 -3.71 5.37 1.81
N ALA A 60 -3.09 6.35 2.46
CA ALA A 60 -3.72 7.09 3.55
C ALA A 60 -5.01 7.80 3.11
N THR A 61 -4.96 8.53 2.00
CA THR A 61 -6.12 9.25 1.46
C THR A 61 -7.21 8.29 0.99
N THR A 62 -6.83 7.12 0.48
CA THR A 62 -7.79 6.09 0.03
C THR A 62 -8.54 5.51 1.24
N LEU A 63 -7.83 5.23 2.33
CA LEU A 63 -8.44 4.78 3.60
C LEU A 63 -9.35 5.86 4.19
N GLU A 64 -8.89 7.11 4.25
CA GLU A 64 -9.69 8.23 4.74
C GLU A 64 -10.96 8.43 3.92
N TYR A 65 -10.84 8.36 2.59
CA TYR A 65 -11.99 8.43 1.69
C TYR A 65 -12.96 7.27 1.93
N GLU A 66 -12.47 6.03 2.04
CA GLU A 66 -13.34 4.86 2.27
C GLU A 66 -14.14 4.99 3.56
N LEU A 67 -13.48 5.39 4.65
CA LEU A 67 -14.12 5.57 5.95
C LEU A 67 -15.11 6.75 5.97
N SER A 68 -14.97 7.70 5.03
CA SER A 68 -15.83 8.89 4.94
C SER A 68 -17.09 8.69 4.08
N ILE A 69 -17.12 7.64 3.28
CA ILE A 69 -18.26 7.33 2.40
C ILE A 69 -18.99 6.11 2.93
N LEU A 70 -20.26 5.99 2.57
CA LEU A 70 -21.03 4.77 2.73
C LEU A 70 -21.38 4.27 1.33
N ARG A 71 -20.95 3.06 0.98
CA ARG A 71 -21.30 2.44 -0.30
C ARG A 71 -22.73 1.91 -0.25
N PHE A 72 -23.34 1.75 -1.41
CA PHE A 72 -24.69 1.20 -1.51
C PHE A 72 -24.69 -0.27 -1.06
N GLU A 73 -25.67 -0.65 -0.24
CA GLU A 73 -25.81 -2.01 0.32
C GLU A 73 -24.55 -2.51 1.05
N GLU A 74 -23.79 -1.58 1.67
CA GLU A 74 -22.63 -1.96 2.48
C GLU A 74 -23.11 -2.50 3.83
N GLU A 75 -22.89 -3.81 4.05
CA GLU A 75 -23.31 -4.53 5.26
C GLU A 75 -22.18 -4.56 6.30
N ASN A 76 -22.55 -4.60 7.57
CA ASN A 76 -21.65 -4.89 8.68
C ASN A 76 -21.35 -6.40 8.79
N SER A 77 -20.55 -6.78 9.78
CA SER A 77 -20.16 -8.18 9.98
C SER A 77 -21.33 -9.09 10.39
N ASP A 78 -22.43 -8.51 10.87
CA ASP A 78 -23.68 -9.22 11.21
C ASP A 78 -24.67 -9.31 10.02
N GLY A 79 -24.32 -8.76 8.84
CA GLY A 79 -25.17 -8.74 7.65
C GLY A 79 -26.28 -7.68 7.68
N ALA A 80 -26.16 -6.67 8.56
CA ALA A 80 -27.04 -5.50 8.58
C ALA A 80 -26.41 -4.34 7.80
N GLU A 81 -27.21 -3.63 7.00
CA GLU A 81 -26.73 -2.46 6.27
C GLU A 81 -26.32 -1.33 7.23
N TYR A 82 -25.16 -0.71 6.96
CA TYR A 82 -24.75 0.49 7.65
C TYR A 82 -25.73 1.63 7.39
N THR A 83 -26.11 2.36 8.44
CA THR A 83 -26.97 3.54 8.33
C THR A 83 -26.16 4.78 8.01
N THR A 84 -24.92 4.88 8.53
CA THR A 84 -24.05 6.04 8.34
C THR A 84 -22.59 5.67 8.07
N ALA A 85 -21.85 6.54 7.38
CA ALA A 85 -20.41 6.35 7.19
C ALA A 85 -19.63 6.37 8.52
N PHE A 86 -20.15 7.09 9.53
CA PHE A 86 -19.54 7.14 10.86
C PHE A 86 -19.69 5.81 11.61
N GLU A 87 -20.87 5.20 11.55
CA GLU A 87 -21.11 3.84 12.07
C GLU A 87 -20.15 2.84 11.45
N LYS A 88 -20.03 2.86 10.11
CA LYS A 88 -19.04 2.04 9.40
C LYS A 88 -17.62 2.26 9.92
N ALA A 89 -17.19 3.50 9.99
CA ALA A 89 -15.84 3.81 10.43
C ALA A 89 -15.58 3.43 11.89
N PHE A 90 -16.58 3.57 12.75
CA PHE A 90 -16.53 3.15 14.15
C PHE A 90 -16.27 1.64 14.22
N GLU A 91 -17.10 0.84 13.55
CA GLU A 91 -16.95 -0.61 13.53
C GLU A 91 -15.62 -1.03 12.89
N TRP A 92 -15.22 -0.44 11.76
CA TRP A 92 -13.96 -0.78 11.11
C TRP A 92 -12.74 -0.51 12.00
N ILE A 93 -12.78 0.56 12.80
CA ILE A 93 -11.70 0.86 13.76
C ILE A 93 -11.65 -0.21 14.86
N GLU A 94 -12.80 -0.59 15.39
CA GLU A 94 -12.92 -1.64 16.40
C GLU A 94 -12.48 -3.01 15.86
N GLU A 95 -13.08 -3.45 14.75
CA GLU A 95 -12.83 -4.76 14.18
C GLU A 95 -11.40 -4.92 13.66
N SER A 96 -10.74 -3.85 13.19
CA SER A 96 -9.35 -3.92 12.73
C SER A 96 -8.35 -4.34 13.81
N GLY A 97 -8.72 -4.20 15.08
CA GLY A 97 -7.93 -4.65 16.22
C GLY A 97 -8.27 -6.07 16.68
N THR A 98 -9.31 -6.69 16.13
CA THR A 98 -9.69 -8.07 16.41
C THR A 98 -8.90 -9.06 15.56
N ASN A 99 -8.87 -10.33 15.98
CA ASN A 99 -8.29 -11.42 15.19
C ASN A 99 -9.35 -12.12 14.31
N ASP A 100 -10.46 -11.45 14.03
CA ASP A 100 -11.43 -11.95 13.07
C ASP A 100 -10.92 -11.72 11.64
N ARG A 101 -10.89 -12.77 10.83
CA ARG A 101 -10.29 -12.72 9.49
C ARG A 101 -11.12 -11.86 8.56
N ASP A 102 -12.44 -11.96 8.65
CA ASP A 102 -13.34 -11.32 7.69
C ASP A 102 -13.30 -9.79 7.83
N SER A 103 -12.93 -9.29 9.00
CA SER A 103 -12.76 -7.85 9.26
C SER A 103 -11.40 -7.28 8.85
N TYR A 104 -10.47 -8.10 8.35
CA TYR A 104 -9.15 -7.61 7.95
C TYR A 104 -9.25 -6.57 6.85
N ILE A 105 -8.77 -5.36 7.14
CA ILE A 105 -8.81 -4.24 6.20
C ILE A 105 -7.59 -4.30 5.29
N LEU A 106 -7.85 -4.45 4.00
CA LEU A 106 -6.86 -4.57 2.95
C LEU A 106 -6.88 -3.33 2.06
N LEU A 107 -5.68 -2.83 1.75
CA LEU A 107 -5.47 -1.76 0.78
C LEU A 107 -4.62 -2.27 -0.37
N TYR A 108 -5.10 -2.05 -1.59
CA TYR A 108 -4.37 -2.42 -2.79
C TYR A 108 -4.83 -1.59 -3.98
N GLN A 109 -4.19 -1.85 -5.11
CA GLN A 109 -4.46 -1.17 -6.36
C GLN A 109 -4.59 -2.20 -7.47
N TYR A 110 -5.51 -1.95 -8.39
CA TYR A 110 -5.64 -2.72 -9.62
C TYR A 110 -6.04 -1.79 -10.78
N ARG A 111 -6.03 -2.33 -11.99
CA ARG A 111 -6.56 -1.65 -13.18
C ARG A 111 -8.04 -1.95 -13.29
N GLY A 112 -8.89 -0.96 -13.06
CA GLY A 112 -10.33 -1.05 -13.25
C GLY A 112 -10.72 -0.88 -14.72
N ASP A 113 -11.68 -1.68 -15.17
CA ASP A 113 -12.32 -1.56 -16.47
C ASP A 113 -13.44 -0.51 -16.40
N PRO A 114 -13.32 0.64 -17.09
CA PRO A 114 -14.31 1.72 -17.02
C PRO A 114 -15.67 1.33 -17.62
N ASP A 115 -15.74 0.29 -18.45
CA ASP A 115 -16.99 -0.20 -19.03
C ASP A 115 -17.78 -1.07 -18.05
N LYS A 116 -17.15 -1.47 -16.93
CA LYS A 116 -17.71 -2.40 -15.95
C LYS A 116 -17.69 -1.81 -14.55
N VAL A 117 -18.73 -1.04 -14.25
CA VAL A 117 -18.96 -0.48 -12.92
C VAL A 117 -19.85 -1.43 -12.13
N ARG A 118 -19.42 -1.80 -10.92
CA ARG A 118 -20.19 -2.60 -9.97
C ARG A 118 -21.23 -1.74 -9.24
N ASP A 119 -22.16 -2.39 -8.56
CA ASP A 119 -23.24 -1.74 -7.82
C ASP A 119 -22.73 -0.83 -6.68
N ASP A 120 -21.58 -1.18 -6.09
CA ASP A 120 -20.90 -0.38 -5.06
C ASP A 120 -20.09 0.81 -5.62
N GLY A 121 -20.15 1.04 -6.94
CA GLY A 121 -19.43 2.11 -7.63
C GLY A 121 -17.95 1.83 -7.92
N SER A 122 -17.43 0.66 -7.53
CA SER A 122 -16.07 0.24 -7.91
C SER A 122 -16.04 -0.34 -9.33
N LEU A 123 -14.87 -0.29 -9.98
CA LEU A 123 -14.70 -0.91 -11.30
C LEU A 123 -14.29 -2.38 -11.14
N GLU A 124 -14.77 -3.26 -12.01
CA GLU A 124 -14.23 -4.62 -12.10
C GLU A 124 -12.75 -4.61 -12.51
N PRO A 125 -11.92 -5.53 -11.99
CA PRO A 125 -10.54 -5.64 -12.41
C PRO A 125 -10.41 -6.07 -13.87
N GLN A 126 -9.50 -5.42 -14.60
CA GLN A 126 -9.17 -5.78 -15.97
C GLN A 126 -8.32 -7.06 -16.01
N ALA A 127 -8.99 -8.21 -16.10
CA ALA A 127 -8.33 -9.53 -16.17
C ALA A 127 -7.65 -9.82 -17.52
N ASP A 128 -8.08 -9.14 -18.59
CA ASP A 128 -7.51 -9.38 -19.92
C ASP A 128 -6.18 -8.65 -20.11
N LYS A 129 -5.08 -9.40 -20.04
CA LYS A 129 -3.72 -8.89 -20.26
C LYS A 129 -3.51 -8.28 -21.65
N SER A 130 -4.31 -8.67 -22.65
CA SER A 130 -4.23 -8.07 -23.99
C SER A 130 -4.78 -6.64 -24.01
N LYS A 131 -5.73 -6.33 -23.12
CA LYS A 131 -6.27 -4.98 -22.86
C LYS A 131 -5.48 -4.22 -21.78
N GLN A 132 -4.40 -4.78 -21.26
CA GLN A 132 -3.46 -4.09 -20.36
C GLN A 132 -2.32 -3.39 -21.13
N LEU A 133 -2.39 -3.37 -22.46
CA LEU A 133 -1.43 -2.69 -23.33
C LEU A 133 -1.70 -1.18 -23.38
N PRO A 134 -0.64 -0.36 -23.59
CA PRO A 134 -0.81 1.07 -23.79
C PRO A 134 -1.79 1.36 -24.94
N GLY A 135 -2.86 2.12 -24.66
CA GLY A 135 -3.91 2.45 -25.63
C GLY A 135 -5.24 1.71 -25.42
N SER A 136 -5.34 0.85 -24.41
CA SER A 136 -6.64 0.36 -23.90
C SER A 136 -7.11 1.24 -22.74
N ASP A 137 -8.41 1.48 -22.65
CA ASP A 137 -8.99 2.31 -21.59
C ASP A 137 -9.01 1.53 -20.27
N TYR A 138 -8.20 1.95 -19.32
CA TYR A 138 -8.24 1.45 -17.94
C TYR A 138 -8.00 2.58 -16.95
N VAL A 139 -8.56 2.44 -15.75
CA VAL A 139 -8.36 3.38 -14.65
C VAL A 139 -7.59 2.69 -13.55
N LEU A 140 -6.46 3.27 -13.12
CA LEU A 140 -5.75 2.78 -11.95
C LEU A 140 -6.54 3.15 -10.70
N GLN A 141 -7.14 2.16 -10.05
CA GLN A 141 -8.01 2.34 -8.89
C GLN A 141 -7.31 1.80 -7.64
N SER A 142 -7.22 2.62 -6.60
CA SER A 142 -6.86 2.17 -5.25
C SER A 142 -8.14 1.92 -4.48
N VAL A 143 -8.21 0.77 -3.82
CA VAL A 143 -9.39 0.33 -3.08
C VAL A 143 -9.01 -0.07 -1.66
N VAL A 144 -9.98 0.05 -0.78
CA VAL A 144 -9.97 -0.51 0.57
C VAL A 144 -11.09 -1.52 0.63
N ARG A 145 -10.81 -2.72 1.14
CA ARG A 145 -11.78 -3.81 1.27
C ARG A 145 -11.56 -4.55 2.58
N ARG A 146 -12.63 -4.98 3.21
CA ARG A 146 -12.55 -6.03 4.24
C ARG A 146 -12.35 -7.38 3.57
N LEU A 147 -11.60 -8.30 4.19
CA LEU A 147 -11.32 -9.61 3.60
C LEU A 147 -12.58 -10.45 3.40
N GLY A 148 -13.61 -10.23 4.23
CA GLY A 148 -14.92 -10.86 4.11
C GLY A 148 -15.75 -10.36 2.92
N ASP A 149 -15.36 -9.27 2.26
CA ASP A 149 -16.03 -8.80 1.03
C ASP A 149 -15.77 -9.82 -0.10
N ASP A 150 -16.86 -10.31 -0.69
CA ASP A 150 -16.87 -11.32 -1.74
C ASP A 150 -16.08 -10.89 -2.99
N LYS A 151 -15.96 -9.57 -3.23
CA LYS A 151 -15.20 -8.98 -4.34
C LYS A 151 -13.69 -9.17 -4.20
N VAL A 152 -13.17 -9.33 -2.97
CA VAL A 152 -11.72 -9.46 -2.72
C VAL A 152 -11.13 -10.69 -3.40
N SER A 153 -11.92 -11.77 -3.48
CA SER A 153 -11.50 -13.02 -4.13
C SER A 153 -11.20 -12.85 -5.62
N GLU A 154 -11.94 -11.97 -6.30
CA GLU A 154 -11.74 -11.62 -7.71
C GLU A 154 -10.59 -10.61 -7.86
N GLU A 155 -10.53 -9.60 -7.00
CA GLU A 155 -9.56 -8.51 -7.09
C GLU A 155 -8.12 -8.96 -6.73
N LEU A 156 -7.97 -9.96 -5.85
CA LEU A 156 -6.68 -10.53 -5.46
C LEU A 156 -6.29 -11.77 -6.29
N GLN A 157 -6.82 -11.92 -7.49
CA GLN A 157 -6.35 -12.95 -8.41
C GLN A 157 -4.92 -12.70 -8.90
N PRO A 158 -4.15 -13.76 -9.21
CA PRO A 158 -2.77 -13.63 -9.67
C PRO A 158 -2.61 -12.74 -10.91
N GLY A 159 -1.91 -11.61 -10.76
CA GLY A 159 -1.61 -10.68 -11.85
C GLY A 159 -2.65 -9.59 -12.10
N ILE A 160 -3.65 -9.46 -11.22
CA ILE A 160 -4.59 -8.33 -11.21
C ILE A 160 -4.07 -7.15 -10.40
N VAL A 161 -3.57 -7.44 -9.19
CA VAL A 161 -3.02 -6.42 -8.29
C VAL A 161 -1.78 -5.79 -8.89
N GLU A 162 -1.80 -4.47 -8.94
CA GLU A 162 -0.67 -3.63 -9.32
C GLU A 162 0.09 -3.20 -8.07
N GLY A 163 1.20 -3.88 -7.78
CA GLY A 163 2.06 -3.58 -6.65
C GLY A 163 1.82 -4.48 -5.44
N ARG A 164 1.81 -3.89 -4.25
CA ARG A 164 1.73 -4.61 -2.96
C ARG A 164 0.34 -4.46 -2.35
N VAL A 165 -0.07 -5.49 -1.62
CA VAL A 165 -1.24 -5.44 -0.74
C VAL A 165 -0.78 -5.03 0.65
N PHE A 166 -1.53 -4.12 1.25
CA PHE A 166 -1.30 -3.65 2.60
C PHE A 166 -2.45 -4.12 3.50
N PHE A 167 -2.12 -4.56 4.70
CA PHE A 167 -3.08 -4.75 5.77
C PHE A 167 -3.03 -3.53 6.70
N VAL A 168 -4.18 -3.10 7.23
CA VAL A 168 -4.26 -1.93 8.10
C VAL A 168 -4.84 -2.29 9.46
N ARG A 169 -4.12 -1.91 10.52
CA ARG A 169 -4.68 -1.85 11.88
C ARG A 169 -4.94 -0.41 12.27
N MET A 170 -6.05 -0.17 12.94
CA MET A 170 -6.41 1.13 13.48
C MET A 170 -6.49 1.06 15.00
N THR A 171 -6.01 2.11 15.66
CA THR A 171 -6.04 2.22 17.12
C THR A 171 -6.42 3.64 17.49
N GLN A 172 -7.40 3.81 18.38
CA GLN A 172 -7.85 5.14 18.78
C GLN A 172 -6.70 5.96 19.40
N LEU A 173 -6.68 7.25 19.08
CA LEU A 173 -5.87 8.26 19.73
C LEU A 173 -6.74 9.06 20.70
N VAL A 174 -6.31 9.12 21.95
CA VAL A 174 -6.99 9.84 23.02
C VAL A 174 -6.09 10.94 23.55
N PHE A 175 -6.67 12.11 23.80
CA PHE A 175 -5.93 13.21 24.37
C PHE A 175 -5.74 13.00 25.87
N ASP A 176 -4.50 12.89 26.30
CA ASP A 176 -4.11 12.65 27.68
C ASP A 176 -2.92 13.52 28.07
N ASN A 177 -3.05 14.24 29.19
CA ASN A 177 -1.96 15.03 29.77
C ASN A 177 -1.25 16.00 28.78
N GLY A 178 -1.99 16.57 27.83
CA GLY A 178 -1.47 17.55 26.88
C GLY A 178 -0.99 16.96 25.53
N GLU A 179 -1.06 15.65 25.35
CA GLU A 179 -0.59 14.96 24.14
C GLU A 179 -1.64 13.93 23.65
N LEU A 180 -1.60 13.59 22.36
CA LEU A 180 -2.38 12.48 21.82
C LEU A 180 -1.60 11.18 22.02
N LYS A 181 -2.21 10.23 22.74
CA LYS A 181 -1.65 8.90 23.00
C LYS A 181 -2.54 7.81 22.44
N LEU A 182 -1.96 6.66 22.11
CA LEU A 182 -2.75 5.50 21.70
C LEU A 182 -3.53 4.94 22.89
N ALA A 183 -4.76 4.50 22.65
CA ALA A 183 -5.50 3.71 23.62
C ALA A 183 -4.69 2.45 24.00
N GLY A 184 -4.63 2.13 25.29
CA GLY A 184 -3.78 1.06 25.83
C GLY A 184 -2.31 1.43 26.05
N GLN A 185 -1.85 2.63 25.65
CA GLN A 185 -0.49 3.10 25.87
C GLN A 185 -0.41 4.05 27.08
N ASP A 186 0.70 3.98 27.83
CA ASP A 186 1.04 4.91 28.92
C ASP A 186 -0.07 5.10 29.98
N GLY A 187 -0.82 4.03 30.26
CA GLY A 187 -1.90 4.02 31.24
C GLY A 187 -3.25 4.56 30.73
N VAL A 188 -3.36 4.92 29.45
CA VAL A 188 -4.65 5.24 28.82
C VAL A 188 -5.47 3.95 28.71
N PRO A 189 -6.72 3.91 29.23
CA PRO A 189 -7.60 2.75 29.09
C PRO A 189 -7.86 2.36 27.63
N GLY A 190 -8.38 1.16 27.42
CA GLY A 190 -8.66 0.62 26.09
C GLY A 190 -7.48 -0.12 25.47
N GLY A 191 -7.49 -0.25 24.14
CA GLY A 191 -6.44 -0.95 23.40
C GLY A 191 -6.83 -1.18 21.95
N LEU A 192 -6.14 -2.13 21.30
CA LEU A 192 -6.53 -2.61 19.98
C LEU A 192 -7.95 -3.18 20.03
N GLY A 193 -8.77 -2.72 19.08
CA GLY A 193 -10.16 -3.15 18.94
C GLY A 193 -11.09 -2.72 20.07
N GLN A 194 -10.77 -1.61 20.72
CA GLN A 194 -11.66 -0.97 21.68
C GLN A 194 -11.70 0.53 21.41
N ILE A 195 -12.90 1.09 21.42
CA ILE A 195 -13.11 2.54 21.40
C ILE A 195 -13.53 2.96 22.81
N ILE A 196 -12.92 4.02 23.30
CA ILE A 196 -13.21 4.61 24.61
C ILE A 196 -13.70 6.05 24.44
N ASP A 197 -14.46 6.52 25.41
CA ASP A 197 -14.78 7.93 25.55
C ASP A 197 -13.46 8.72 25.67
N PRO A 198 -13.21 9.74 24.84
CA PRO A 198 -12.00 10.54 24.94
C PRO A 198 -11.95 11.42 26.21
N THR A 199 -13.08 11.60 26.88
CA THR A 199 -13.22 12.37 28.12
C THR A 199 -13.26 11.46 29.35
N GLU A 200 -12.83 11.97 30.50
CA GLU A 200 -12.90 11.23 31.77
C GLU A 200 -14.36 10.95 32.16
N PRO A 201 -14.74 9.71 32.50
CA PRO A 201 -13.87 8.64 33.04
C PRO A 201 -13.28 7.65 32.01
N ARG A 202 -13.41 7.92 30.70
CA ARG A 202 -12.89 7.08 29.60
C ARG A 202 -13.47 5.67 29.55
N ASP A 203 -14.78 5.57 29.70
CA ASP A 203 -15.53 4.31 29.60
C ASP A 203 -15.46 3.75 28.17
N THR A 204 -15.51 2.42 28.04
CA THR A 204 -15.59 1.75 26.74
C THR A 204 -16.92 2.08 26.07
N VAL A 205 -16.84 2.50 24.81
CA VAL A 205 -17.98 2.77 23.94
C VAL A 205 -18.12 1.58 23.00
N THR A 206 -19.30 0.95 23.00
CA THR A 206 -19.60 -0.22 22.15
C THR A 206 -20.58 0.08 21.02
N ASP A 207 -21.14 1.29 21.00
CA ASP A 207 -22.05 1.75 19.97
C ASP A 207 -21.62 3.13 19.47
N HIS A 208 -21.60 3.30 18.15
CA HIS A 208 -21.33 4.56 17.50
C HIS A 208 -22.27 5.68 17.94
N THR A 209 -23.50 5.40 18.38
CA THR A 209 -24.45 6.43 18.85
C THR A 209 -24.02 7.04 20.17
N ASP A 210 -23.41 6.22 21.03
CA ASP A 210 -22.99 6.57 22.39
C ASP A 210 -21.63 7.29 22.41
N TYR A 211 -20.92 7.32 21.28
CA TYR A 211 -19.69 8.08 21.17
C TYR A 211 -19.95 9.59 21.29
N PRO A 212 -19.35 10.28 22.28
CA PRO A 212 -19.77 11.63 22.66
C PRO A 212 -19.20 12.73 21.75
N GLU A 213 -18.08 12.46 21.07
CA GLU A 213 -17.39 13.44 20.25
C GLU A 213 -17.81 13.36 18.77
N ALA A 214 -17.67 14.48 18.06
CA ALA A 214 -17.97 14.54 16.63
C ALA A 214 -16.91 13.87 15.74
N THR A 215 -15.78 13.44 16.32
CA THR A 215 -14.63 12.94 15.58
C THR A 215 -13.89 11.88 16.38
N ILE A 216 -13.59 10.75 15.75
CA ILE A 216 -12.71 9.72 16.30
C ILE A 216 -11.32 9.95 15.72
N ALA A 217 -10.36 10.33 16.57
CA ALA A 217 -8.96 10.34 16.19
C ALA A 217 -8.37 8.93 16.34
N PHE A 218 -7.60 8.47 15.36
CA PHE A 218 -6.97 7.16 15.39
C PHE A 218 -5.64 7.17 14.65
N GLN A 219 -4.83 6.17 14.91
CA GLN A 219 -3.61 5.89 14.19
C GLN A 219 -3.82 4.66 13.31
N ALA A 220 -3.61 4.82 12.01
CA ALA A 220 -3.58 3.74 11.04
C ALA A 220 -2.14 3.25 10.83
N GLN A 221 -1.91 1.97 11.06
CA GLN A 221 -0.64 1.28 10.88
C GLN A 221 -0.74 0.38 9.65
N PHE A 222 0.13 0.61 8.66
CA PHE A 222 0.07 -0.06 7.37
C PHE A 222 1.16 -1.12 7.27
N TYR A 223 0.76 -2.39 7.15
CA TYR A 223 1.62 -3.56 7.07
C TYR A 223 1.69 -4.07 5.64
N VAL A 224 2.89 -4.36 5.14
CA VAL A 224 3.05 -4.94 3.80
C VAL A 224 2.86 -6.45 3.89
N LEU A 225 1.93 -7.00 3.10
CA LEU A 225 1.78 -8.43 2.98
C LEU A 225 2.89 -9.04 2.11
N LYS A 226 3.34 -10.24 2.48
CA LYS A 226 4.37 -10.99 1.73
C LYS A 226 3.89 -11.42 0.34
N SER A 227 2.58 -11.56 0.16
CA SER A 227 1.96 -11.97 -1.09
C SER A 227 0.66 -11.21 -1.33
N SER A 228 0.35 -10.96 -2.59
CA SER A 228 -0.85 -10.23 -3.04
C SER A 228 -2.00 -11.14 -3.47
N VAL A 229 -1.85 -12.47 -3.39
CA VAL A 229 -2.89 -13.40 -3.82
C VAL A 229 -3.88 -13.73 -2.71
N TYR A 230 -5.15 -13.86 -3.07
CA TYR A 230 -6.24 -14.19 -2.13
C TYR A 230 -5.93 -15.40 -1.25
N SER A 231 -5.36 -16.47 -1.81
CA SER A 231 -5.06 -17.70 -1.07
C SER A 231 -4.09 -17.51 0.09
N TYR A 232 -3.16 -16.55 -0.03
CA TYR A 232 -2.24 -16.22 1.06
C TYR A 232 -2.99 -15.43 2.15
N VAL A 233 -3.74 -14.41 1.74
CA VAL A 233 -4.46 -13.53 2.67
C VAL A 233 -5.57 -14.26 3.42
N ASN A 234 -6.31 -15.17 2.77
CA ASN A 234 -7.37 -15.94 3.40
C ASN A 234 -6.89 -17.21 4.14
N GLY A 235 -5.77 -17.80 3.73
CA GLY A 235 -5.32 -19.08 4.30
C GLY A 235 -4.18 -18.99 5.32
N THR A 236 -3.18 -18.14 5.07
CA THR A 236 -1.87 -18.21 5.76
C THR A 236 -1.55 -16.95 6.55
N PHE A 237 -2.15 -15.82 6.21
CA PHE A 237 -1.97 -14.59 6.94
C PHE A 237 -2.77 -14.65 8.25
N ASP A 238 -2.07 -14.62 9.39
CA ASP A 238 -2.64 -14.47 10.72
C ASP A 238 -2.15 -13.17 11.37
N LEU A 239 -2.81 -12.83 12.47
CA LEU A 239 -2.56 -11.65 13.26
C LEU A 239 -1.87 -11.97 14.59
N ASP A 240 -1.37 -13.20 14.70
CA ASP A 240 -0.72 -13.71 15.89
C ASP A 240 0.56 -12.90 16.17
N ASP A 241 0.73 -12.59 17.46
CA ASP A 241 1.85 -11.86 18.01
C ASP A 241 2.39 -12.69 19.19
N ASP A 242 3.10 -13.78 18.86
CA ASP A 242 3.65 -14.72 19.83
C ASP A 242 4.74 -14.05 20.69
N ASN A 243 5.36 -13.01 20.17
CA ASN A 243 6.43 -12.27 20.82
C ASN A 243 5.91 -11.09 21.70
N ASN A 244 4.63 -10.77 21.57
CA ASN A 244 3.88 -9.74 22.30
C ASN A 244 4.51 -8.34 22.16
N ASP A 245 5.05 -8.00 20.98
CA ASP A 245 5.64 -6.70 20.66
C ASP A 245 4.60 -5.67 20.15
N GLY A 246 3.34 -6.08 20.04
CA GLY A 246 2.22 -5.27 19.55
C GLY A 246 2.07 -5.29 18.03
N HIS A 247 2.79 -6.16 17.32
CA HIS A 247 2.73 -6.29 15.87
C HIS A 247 2.55 -7.74 15.43
N PRO A 248 1.82 -8.00 14.33
CA PRO A 248 1.69 -9.36 13.82
C PRO A 248 3.04 -9.92 13.37
N ASP A 249 3.39 -11.11 13.84
CA ASP A 249 4.64 -11.80 13.48
C ASP A 249 4.72 -12.06 11.97
N ALA A 250 3.58 -12.32 11.33
CA ALA A 250 3.48 -12.57 9.90
C ALA A 250 3.97 -11.38 9.05
N THR A 251 3.79 -10.15 9.52
CA THR A 251 4.15 -8.90 8.82
C THR A 251 5.34 -8.17 9.42
N GLY A 252 5.65 -8.40 10.70
CA GLY A 252 6.61 -7.60 11.46
C GLY A 252 6.13 -6.16 11.63
N LYS A 253 7.07 -5.20 11.60
CA LYS A 253 6.78 -3.78 11.83
C LYS A 253 5.97 -3.14 10.70
N PRO A 254 5.13 -2.13 11.00
CA PRO A 254 4.40 -1.40 9.98
C PRO A 254 5.38 -0.69 9.02
N ALA A 255 5.05 -0.72 7.72
CA ALA A 255 5.81 -0.03 6.68
C ALA A 255 5.74 1.49 6.85
N PHE A 256 4.59 1.99 7.28
CA PHE A 256 4.40 3.38 7.70
C PHE A 256 3.16 3.51 8.59
N VAL A 257 3.06 4.64 9.27
CA VAL A 257 2.01 4.96 10.22
C VAL A 257 1.46 6.36 9.93
N ARG A 258 0.15 6.54 10.08
CA ARG A 258 -0.53 7.84 9.91
C ARG A 258 -1.55 8.07 11.00
N ASN A 259 -1.52 9.27 11.59
CA ASN A 259 -2.60 9.74 12.45
C ASN A 259 -3.69 10.34 11.56
N MET A 260 -4.92 9.93 11.82
CA MET A 260 -6.11 10.22 11.01
C MET A 260 -7.28 10.51 11.93
N ALA A 261 -8.36 11.01 11.36
CA ALA A 261 -9.59 11.23 12.09
C ALA A 261 -10.79 11.06 11.17
N VAL A 262 -11.84 10.39 11.65
CA VAL A 262 -13.13 10.29 10.95
C VAL A 262 -14.15 11.13 11.69
N ARG A 263 -14.98 11.84 10.92
CA ARG A 263 -16.02 12.74 11.43
C ARG A 263 -17.39 12.09 11.30
N ARG A 264 -18.29 12.44 12.21
CA ARG A 264 -19.71 12.12 12.12
C ARG A 264 -20.41 12.93 11.04
#